data_AF-A0A8J8N922-F1
#
_entry.id   AF-A0A8J8N922-F1
#
_cell.length_a   1.000
_cell.length_b   1.000
_cell.length_c   1.000
_cell.angle_alpha   90.00
_cell.angle_beta   90.00
_cell.angle_gamma   90.00
#
_symmetry.space_group_name_H-M   'P 1'
#
loop_
_entity.id
_entity.type
_entity.pdbx_description
1 polymer ?
#
loop_
_entity_poly.entity_id
_entity_poly.type
_entity_poly.pdbx_seq_one_letter_code
_entity_poly.pdbx_strand_id
1 'polypeptide(L)'
;MSQDKALPTWTFLSNHGHILVHLNKFPDSRVRDIAEAIGITERSALSILSDLEAGGYIAVERVGRRNHYRINPNKNFRHPMEAQKPIGALLKIFSSKQLTCSTRIQKNEQPWQHFIKKVS
;
A
#
# COMPACT_ATOMS: atom_id res chain seq x y z
N MET A 1 13.62 -1.42 -19.37
CA MET A 1 12.44 -0.55 -19.50
C MET A 1 12.11 -0.01 -18.12
N SER A 2 12.86 1.00 -17.68
CA SER A 2 12.66 1.66 -16.40
C SER A 2 11.40 2.50 -16.48
N GLN A 3 10.43 2.26 -15.60
CA GLN A 3 9.28 3.15 -15.49
C GLN A 3 9.71 4.39 -14.71
N ASP A 4 10.19 5.42 -15.40
CA ASP A 4 10.12 6.80 -14.92
C ASP A 4 8.66 7.24 -15.02
N LYS A 5 7.84 6.75 -14.10
CA LYS A 5 6.50 7.29 -13.91
C LYS A 5 6.70 8.62 -13.21
N ALA A 6 6.71 9.71 -13.98
CA ALA A 6 6.70 11.06 -13.44
C ALA A 6 5.64 11.13 -12.34
N LEU A 7 6.09 11.23 -11.08
CA LEU A 7 5.18 11.23 -9.95
C LEU A 7 4.28 12.46 -10.08
N PRO A 8 2.96 12.31 -9.90
CA PRO A 8 2.05 13.45 -9.96
C PRO A 8 2.51 14.52 -8.98
N THR A 9 2.33 15.79 -9.35
CA THR A 9 2.79 16.97 -8.59
C THR A 9 2.31 16.98 -7.13
N TRP A 10 1.25 16.23 -6.82
CA TRP A 10 0.79 16.04 -5.45
C TRP A 10 0.46 14.58 -5.15
N THR A 11 0.88 14.12 -3.97
CA THR A 11 0.51 12.82 -3.40
C THR A 11 -0.20 13.03 -2.07
N PHE A 12 -1.14 12.14 -1.74
CA PHE A 12 -1.87 12.21 -0.46
C PHE A 12 -1.02 11.80 0.74
N LEU A 13 -0.14 10.80 0.55
CA LEU A 13 0.76 10.35 1.60
C LEU A 13 2.12 11.02 1.44
N SER A 14 2.74 11.33 2.57
CA SER A 14 4.17 11.64 2.61
C SER A 14 4.98 10.38 2.31
N ASN A 15 6.25 10.55 1.97
CA ASN A 15 7.16 9.42 1.76
C ASN A 15 7.24 8.48 2.98
N HIS A 16 7.09 9.01 4.20
CA HIS A 16 6.99 8.21 5.43
C HIS A 16 5.78 7.28 5.41
N GLY A 17 4.61 7.80 5.01
CA GLY A 17 3.39 7.01 4.85
C GLY A 17 3.54 5.94 3.78
N HIS A 18 4.16 6.29 2.64
CA HIS A 18 4.42 5.33 1.58
C HIS A 18 5.35 4.19 2.01
N ILE A 19 6.43 4.47 2.77
CA ILE A 19 7.30 3.42 3.32
C ILE A 19 6.52 2.51 4.27
N LEU A 20 5.71 3.05 5.18
CA LEU A 20 4.92 2.23 6.10
C LEU A 20 3.96 1.29 5.37
N VAL A 21 3.26 1.80 4.35
CA VAL A 21 2.36 0.98 3.54
C VAL A 21 3.11 -0.11 2.77
N HIS A 22 4.30 0.22 2.24
CA HIS A 22 5.14 -0.73 1.52
C HIS A 22 5.65 -1.85 2.44
N LEU A 23 6.23 -1.49 3.60
CA LEU A 23 6.75 -2.44 4.58
C LEU A 23 5.65 -3.36 5.15
N ASN A 24 4.41 -2.88 5.24
CA ASN A 24 3.29 -3.69 5.69
C ASN A 24 2.98 -4.85 4.73
N LYS A 25 3.31 -4.70 3.44
CA LYS A 25 3.14 -5.73 2.41
C LYS A 25 4.41 -6.56 2.22
N PHE A 26 5.57 -5.92 2.34
CA PHE A 26 6.87 -6.52 2.04
C PHE A 26 7.88 -6.22 3.17
N PRO A 27 7.79 -6.92 4.32
CA PRO A 27 8.63 -6.65 5.48
C PRO A 27 10.12 -6.99 5.28
N ASP A 28 10.46 -7.81 4.28
CA ASP A 28 11.84 -8.22 3.96
C ASP A 28 12.46 -7.43 2.78
N SER A 29 11.82 -6.35 2.33
CA SER A 29 12.31 -5.54 1.21
C SER A 29 13.68 -4.94 1.51
N ARG A 30 14.57 -4.93 0.50
CA ARG A 30 15.84 -4.20 0.61
C ARG A 30 15.58 -2.71 0.51
N VAL A 31 16.47 -1.91 1.09
CA VAL A 31 16.39 -0.43 1.01
C VAL A 31 16.31 0.06 -0.43
N ARG A 32 17.07 -0.58 -1.34
CA ARG A 32 16.99 -0.32 -2.78
C ARG A 32 15.57 -0.53 -3.33
N ASP A 33 15.00 -1.70 -3.08
CA ASP A 33 13.67 -2.06 -3.56
C ASP A 33 12.59 -1.09 -3.00
N ILE A 34 12.76 -0.64 -1.75
CA ILE A 34 11.88 0.36 -1.13
C ILE A 34 11.99 1.71 -1.84
N ALA A 35 13.22 2.16 -2.11
CA ALA A 35 13.48 3.44 -2.76
C ALA A 35 12.92 3.46 -4.20
N GLU A 36 13.16 2.38 -4.96
CA GLU A 36 12.63 2.19 -6.31
C GLU A 36 11.09 2.14 -6.32
N ALA A 37 10.47 1.41 -5.39
CA ALA A 37 9.01 1.29 -5.32
C ALA A 37 8.30 2.62 -5.02
N ILE A 38 8.96 3.51 -4.26
CA ILE A 38 8.39 4.81 -3.83
C ILE A 38 8.80 5.94 -4.77
N GLY A 39 9.88 5.77 -5.54
CA GLY A 39 10.42 6.81 -6.44
C GLY A 39 11.23 7.87 -5.69
N ILE A 40 12.03 7.45 -4.70
CA ILE A 40 12.95 8.32 -3.95
C ILE A 40 14.39 7.78 -4.03
N THR A 41 15.35 8.57 -3.57
CA THR A 41 16.75 8.11 -3.49
C THR A 41 16.94 7.12 -2.34
N GLU A 42 17.89 6.17 -2.48
CA GLU A 42 18.24 5.23 -1.40
C GLU A 42 18.61 5.94 -0.09
N ARG A 43 19.34 7.06 -0.17
CA ARG A 43 19.67 7.90 0.99
C ARG A 43 18.41 8.44 1.68
N SER A 44 17.42 8.89 0.91
CA SER A 44 16.16 9.38 1.48
C SER A 44 15.39 8.25 2.15
N ALA A 45 15.36 7.06 1.53
CA ALA A 45 14.75 5.89 2.13
C ALA A 45 15.42 5.51 3.47
N LEU A 46 16.75 5.52 3.53
CA LEU A 46 17.50 5.28 4.78
C LEU A 46 17.16 6.32 5.87
N SER A 47 17.13 7.61 5.52
CA SER A 47 16.78 8.68 6.46
C SER A 47 15.38 8.46 7.03
N ILE A 48 14.41 8.16 6.17
CA ILE A 48 13.02 7.95 6.58
C ILE A 48 12.89 6.69 7.44
N LEU A 49 13.58 5.60 7.10
CA LEU A 49 13.61 4.39 7.92
C LEU A 49 14.16 4.68 9.32
N SER A 50 15.23 5.46 9.41
CA SER A 50 15.79 5.93 10.69
C SER A 50 14.79 6.78 11.47
N ASP A 51 14.09 7.71 10.82
CA ASP A 51 13.08 8.56 11.46
C ASP A 51 11.87 7.76 12.00
N LEU A 52 11.48 6.71 11.27
CA LEU A 52 10.41 5.78 11.64
C LEU A 52 10.83 4.88 12.80
N GLU A 53 12.08 4.40 12.81
CA GLU A 53 12.65 3.58 13.90
C GLU A 53 12.78 4.42 15.18
N ALA A 54 13.36 5.62 15.09
CA ALA A 54 13.45 6.56 16.21
C ALA A 54 12.06 6.94 16.76
N GLY A 55 11.04 7.01 15.90
CA GLY A 55 9.65 7.20 16.29
C GLY A 55 8.99 5.98 16.95
N GLY A 56 9.64 4.81 16.88
CA GLY A 56 9.08 3.54 17.32
C GLY A 56 7.92 3.04 16.45
N TYR A 57 7.80 3.53 15.21
CA TYR A 57 6.82 3.05 14.23
C TYR A 57 7.25 1.73 13.61
N ILE A 58 8.56 1.53 13.46
CA ILE A 58 9.14 0.28 13.00
C ILE A 58 10.21 -0.21 13.97
N ALA A 59 10.47 -1.51 13.96
CA ALA A 59 11.64 -2.14 14.55
C ALA A 59 12.37 -2.91 13.47
N VAL A 60 13.69 -2.79 13.43
CA VAL A 60 14.55 -3.49 12.47
C VAL A 60 15.17 -4.70 13.16
N GLU A 61 14.95 -5.89 12.61
CA GLU A 61 15.63 -7.11 13.05
C GLU A 61 16.57 -7.60 11.94
N ARG A 62 17.79 -7.99 12.33
CA ARG A 62 18.75 -8.58 11.40
C ARG A 62 18.52 -10.08 11.31
N VAL A 63 17.97 -10.54 10.18
CA VAL A 63 17.77 -11.97 9.88
C VAL A 63 18.80 -12.41 8.84
N GLY A 64 19.92 -12.92 9.33
CA GLY A 64 21.07 -13.31 8.51
C GLY A 64 21.67 -12.13 7.75
N ARG A 65 21.61 -12.16 6.41
CA ARG A 65 22.10 -11.07 5.55
C ARG A 65 21.04 -10.01 5.20
N ARG A 66 19.81 -10.16 5.69
CA ARG A 66 18.68 -9.27 5.38
C ARG A 66 18.14 -8.59 6.64
N ASN A 67 17.50 -7.46 6.42
CA ASN A 67 16.73 -6.79 7.46
C ASN A 67 15.27 -7.25 7.30
N HIS A 68 14.64 -7.55 8.42
CA HIS A 68 13.21 -7.78 8.51
C HIS A 68 12.60 -6.64 9.34
N TYR A 69 11.69 -5.89 8.74
CA TYR A 69 11.04 -4.74 9.37
C TYR A 69 9.72 -5.15 10.00
N ARG A 70 9.55 -4.87 11.30
CA ARG A 70 8.27 -5.02 11.99
C ARG A 70 7.64 -3.66 12.22
N ILE A 71 6.36 -3.51 11.85
CA ILE A 71 5.60 -2.28 12.10
C ILE A 71 4.88 -2.38 13.44
N ASN A 72 4.84 -1.28 14.19
CA ASN A 72 4.03 -1.12 15.38
C ASN A 72 2.70 -0.42 15.03
N PRO A 73 1.59 -1.16 14.81
CA PRO A 73 0.32 -0.57 14.39
C PRO A 73 -0.36 0.27 15.49
N ASN A 74 0.09 0.13 16.75
CA ASN A 74 -0.52 0.82 17.91
C ASN A 74 0.06 2.22 18.13
N LYS A 75 1.11 2.62 17.39
CA LYS A 75 1.61 3.99 17.44
C LYS A 75 0.64 4.94 16.78
N ASN A 76 0.36 6.07 17.42
CA ASN A 76 -0.52 7.08 16.85
C ASN A 76 0.20 7.97 15.83
N PHE A 77 -0.57 8.66 15.00
CA PHE A 77 -0.02 9.72 14.15
C PHE A 77 0.65 10.82 14.98
N ARG A 78 1.70 11.46 14.43
CA ARG A 78 2.41 12.56 15.12
C ARG A 78 1.62 13.87 15.12
N HIS A 79 0.76 14.10 14.13
CA HIS A 79 0.08 15.38 13.98
C HIS A 79 -0.99 15.56 15.07
N PRO A 80 -1.04 16.69 15.80
CA PRO A 80 -1.95 16.88 16.93
C PRO A 80 -3.42 16.59 16.61
N MET A 81 -3.87 16.92 15.40
CA MET A 81 -5.26 16.67 14.94
C MET A 81 -5.58 15.19 14.73
N GLU A 82 -4.56 14.34 14.55
CA GLU A 82 -4.71 12.91 14.25
C GLU A 82 -4.06 12.03 15.33
N ALA A 83 -3.53 12.62 16.39
CA ALA A 83 -2.74 11.97 17.43
C ALA A 83 -3.52 10.95 18.27
N GLN A 84 -4.84 10.87 18.10
CA GLN A 84 -5.68 9.84 18.73
C GLN A 84 -5.91 8.62 17.85
N LYS A 85 -5.51 8.66 16.57
CA LYS A 85 -5.72 7.55 15.63
C LYS A 85 -4.44 6.70 15.54
N PRO A 86 -4.53 5.37 15.68
CA PRO A 86 -3.40 4.48 15.48
C PRO A 86 -3.04 4.42 13.99
N ILE A 87 -1.74 4.32 13.70
CA ILE A 87 -1.22 4.14 12.34
C ILE A 87 -1.78 2.86 11.69
N GLY A 88 -2.16 1.86 12.51
CA GLY A 88 -2.85 0.66 12.04
C GLY A 88 -4.15 0.95 11.28
N ALA A 89 -4.84 2.06 11.55
CA ALA A 89 -6.01 2.48 10.78
C ALA A 89 -5.64 2.81 9.33
N LEU A 90 -4.51 3.48 9.10
CA LEU A 90 -3.97 3.73 7.76
C LEU A 90 -3.64 2.42 7.06
N LEU A 91 -2.89 1.55 7.75
CA LEU A 91 -2.44 0.28 7.19
C LEU A 91 -3.63 -0.58 6.77
N LYS A 92 -4.73 -0.56 7.53
CA LYS A 92 -5.96 -1.28 7.20
C LYS A 92 -6.63 -0.78 5.91
N ILE A 93 -6.53 0.50 5.58
CA ILE A 93 -7.06 1.05 4.31
C ILE A 93 -6.31 0.44 3.12
N PHE A 94 -4.99 0.26 3.25
CA PHE A 94 -4.12 -0.22 2.16
C PHE A 94 -3.83 -1.73 2.20
N SER A 95 -4.22 -2.41 3.28
CA SER A 95 -4.20 -3.85 3.43
C SER A 95 -5.53 -4.38 2.89
N SER A 96 -5.57 -4.65 1.59
CA SER A 96 -6.74 -5.26 0.95
C SER A 96 -7.05 -6.59 1.64
N LYS A 97 -8.10 -6.65 2.47
CA LYS A 97 -8.91 -7.87 2.47
C LYS A 97 -9.44 -7.99 1.06
N GLN A 98 -9.08 -9.06 0.35
CA GLN A 98 -9.84 -9.42 -0.83
C GLN A 98 -11.28 -9.57 -0.37
N LEU A 99 -12.12 -8.56 -0.63
CA LEU A 99 -13.55 -8.77 -0.70
C LEU A 99 -13.69 -9.63 -1.95
N THR A 100 -13.59 -10.94 -1.77
CA THR A 100 -14.04 -11.89 -2.77
C THR A 100 -15.55 -11.67 -2.88
N CYS A 101 -15.92 -10.72 -3.74
CA CYS A 101 -17.27 -10.61 -4.23
C CYS A 101 -17.48 -11.86 -5.11
N SER A 102 -17.83 -12.98 -4.49
CA SER A 102 -18.43 -14.10 -5.19
C SER A 102 -19.84 -13.67 -5.60
N THR A 103 -19.91 -12.80 -6.61
CA THR A 103 -21.13 -12.63 -7.38
C THR A 103 -21.28 -13.90 -8.20
N ARG A 104 -22.06 -14.80 -7.62
CA ARG A 104 -22.72 -15.93 -8.27
C ARG A 104 -22.93 -15.67 -9.77
N ILE A 105 -22.32 -16.53 -10.57
CA ILE A 105 -22.63 -16.72 -11.98
C ILE A 105 -24.15 -16.77 -12.17
N GLN A 106 -24.70 -15.79 -12.89
CA GLN A 106 -25.83 -16.06 -13.78
C GLN A 106 -25.32 -15.90 -15.21
N LYS A 107 -24.98 -17.05 -15.77
CA LYS A 107 -25.12 -17.30 -17.19
C LYS A 107 -26.58 -16.99 -17.53
N ASN A 108 -26.84 -15.93 -18.28
CA ASN A 108 -28.02 -15.96 -19.15
C ASN A 108 -27.71 -15.32 -20.50
N GLU A 109 -28.14 -16.06 -21.50
CA GLU A 109 -27.77 -15.99 -22.90
C GLU A 109 -28.35 -14.73 -23.58
N GLN A 110 -27.60 -14.19 -24.53
CA GLN A 110 -28.09 -13.20 -25.50
C GLN A 110 -28.86 -13.95 -26.61
N PRO A 111 -30.13 -13.61 -26.90
CA PRO A 111 -30.57 -13.68 -28.29
C PRO A 111 -31.53 -12.55 -28.68
N TRP A 112 -31.01 -11.40 -29.11
CA TRP A 112 -31.80 -10.40 -29.85
C TRP A 112 -31.86 -10.70 -31.37
N GLN A 113 -31.84 -11.98 -31.76
CA GLN A 113 -31.63 -12.38 -33.17
C GLN A 113 -32.83 -13.10 -33.85
N HIS A 114 -34.08 -13.10 -33.35
CA HIS A 114 -35.15 -13.76 -34.14
C HIS A 114 -36.65 -13.37 -34.07
N PHE A 115 -37.15 -12.41 -33.30
CA PHE A 115 -38.63 -12.27 -33.18
C PHE A 115 -38.99 -10.81 -32.86
N ILE A 116 -39.73 -10.02 -33.65
CA ILE A 116 -41.05 -10.26 -34.26
C ILE A 116 -41.22 -9.42 -35.54
N LYS A 117 -41.60 -10.08 -36.64
CA LYS A 117 -42.50 -9.53 -37.67
C LYS A 117 -43.91 -10.09 -37.39
N LYS A 118 -44.92 -9.21 -37.50
CA LYS A 118 -46.32 -9.47 -37.93
C LYS A 118 -47.38 -9.87 -36.86
N VAL A 119 -48.60 -9.39 -37.15
CA VAL A 119 -49.93 -9.51 -36.49
C VAL A 119 -50.19 -8.37 -35.47
N SER A 120 -51.12 -7.42 -35.67
CA SER A 120 -52.25 -7.29 -36.59
C SER A 120 -52.51 -5.82 -36.93
#